data_AF-A0A346NJF7-F1
#
_entry.id   AF-A0A346NJF7-F1
#
_cell.length_a   1.000
_cell.length_b   1.000
_cell.length_c   1.000
_cell.angle_alpha   90.00
_cell.angle_beta   90.00
_cell.angle_gamma   90.00
#
_symmetry.space_group_name_H-M   'P 1'
#
loop_
_entity.id
_entity.type
_entity.pdbx_description
1 polymer ?
#
loop_
_entity_poly.entity_id
_entity_poly.type
_entity_poly.pdbx_seq_one_letter_code
_entity_poly.pdbx_strand_id
1 'polypeptide(L)'
;MLTSRGILALFNKPTTQAMTHIQNIENTLLQIQTYLQQSGLWSDCPPTAQQLTSQAPFAIDTLAFEQWLQFIFLPQLRQYLTEHGSLPPAMDVAPMAQQVYEGEHTPLVHQLLVLDNLSKAEPFHG
;
A
#
# COMPACT_ATOMS: atom_id res chain seq x y z
N MET A 1 17.30 13.93 49.52
CA MET A 1 16.12 13.16 49.07
C MET A 1 16.17 13.09 47.56
N LEU A 2 16.42 11.90 47.00
CA LEU A 2 16.53 11.64 45.56
C LEU A 2 15.23 10.98 45.08
N THR A 3 14.41 11.70 44.33
CA THR A 3 13.27 11.19 43.52
C THR A 3 12.95 12.32 42.52
N SER A 4 12.72 12.14 41.22
CA SER A 4 12.47 10.97 40.40
C SER A 4 12.84 11.33 38.94
N ARG A 5 13.57 10.44 38.25
CA ARG A 5 13.73 10.45 36.79
C ARG A 5 12.41 9.95 36.19
N GLY A 6 11.79 10.68 35.26
CA GLY A 6 10.66 10.10 34.51
C GLY A 6 9.73 11.09 33.81
N ILE A 7 10.17 11.61 32.66
CA ILE A 7 9.29 11.91 31.52
C ILE A 7 10.08 11.47 30.28
N LEU A 8 10.39 10.17 30.14
CA LEU A 8 9.65 9.22 29.30
C LEU A 8 8.75 9.91 28.26
N ALA A 9 9.23 9.84 27.01
CA ALA A 9 8.56 10.09 25.73
C ALA A 9 7.12 10.60 25.83
N LEU A 10 6.92 11.84 25.36
CA LEU A 10 5.62 12.32 24.91
C LEU A 10 5.12 11.36 23.83
N PHE A 11 4.34 10.37 24.24
CA PHE A 11 3.59 9.49 23.37
C PHE A 11 2.65 10.37 22.55
N ASN A 12 3.07 10.69 21.32
CA ASN A 12 2.17 11.17 20.29
C ASN A 12 1.25 10.00 19.91
N LYS A 13 0.23 9.74 20.72
CA LYS A 13 -0.81 8.78 20.36
C LYS A 13 -1.58 9.39 19.18
N PRO A 14 -1.65 8.73 18.03
CA PRO A 14 -2.45 9.25 16.92
C PRO A 14 -3.89 9.47 17.39
N THR A 15 -4.48 10.59 16.98
CA THR A 15 -5.87 10.94 17.29
C THR A 15 -6.83 9.87 16.74
N THR A 16 -8.05 9.77 17.28
CA THR A 16 -9.08 8.81 16.84
C THR A 16 -9.28 8.83 15.32
N GLN A 17 -9.19 10.01 14.70
CA GLN A 17 -9.34 10.17 13.27
C GLN A 17 -8.14 9.65 12.46
N ALA A 18 -6.91 9.87 12.93
CA ALA A 18 -5.71 9.30 12.33
C ALA A 18 -5.72 7.76 12.41
N MET A 19 -6.19 7.20 13.54
CA MET A 19 -6.41 5.75 13.66
C MET A 19 -7.44 5.21 12.66
N THR A 20 -8.55 5.93 12.44
CA THR A 20 -9.55 5.54 11.42
C THR A 20 -8.96 5.59 10.00
N HIS A 21 -8.11 6.58 9.70
CA HIS A 21 -7.50 6.70 8.38
C HIS A 21 -6.54 5.56 8.07
N ILE A 22 -5.62 5.24 8.99
CA ILE A 22 -4.69 4.11 8.85
C ILE A 22 -5.47 2.79 8.72
N GLN A 23 -6.53 2.59 9.50
CA GLN A 23 -7.37 1.40 9.39
C GLN A 23 -8.03 1.27 8.02
N ASN A 24 -8.51 2.39 7.44
CA ASN A 24 -9.09 2.38 6.10
C ASN A 24 -8.05 1.98 5.05
N ILE A 25 -6.83 2.50 5.16
CA ILE A 25 -5.72 2.12 4.26
C ILE A 25 -5.44 0.63 4.36
N GLU A 26 -5.24 0.10 5.57
CA GLU A 26 -4.97 -1.33 5.78
C GLU A 26 -6.11 -2.22 5.25
N ASN A 27 -7.36 -1.80 5.45
CA ASN A 27 -8.52 -2.49 4.89
C ASN A 27 -8.47 -2.53 3.36
N THR A 28 -8.13 -1.42 2.71
CA THR A 28 -7.97 -1.37 1.24
C THR A 28 -6.83 -2.28 0.77
N LEU A 29 -5.67 -2.28 1.45
CA LEU A 29 -4.55 -3.17 1.12
C LEU A 29 -4.94 -4.65 1.28
N LEU A 30 -5.70 -4.98 2.32
CA LEU A 30 -6.22 -6.34 2.52
C LEU A 30 -7.22 -6.74 1.43
N GLN A 31 -8.09 -5.83 1.01
CA GLN A 31 -9.05 -6.07 -0.07
C GLN A 31 -8.34 -6.34 -1.41
N ILE A 32 -7.28 -5.57 -1.73
CA ILE A 32 -6.44 -5.81 -2.91
C ILE A 32 -5.84 -7.21 -2.86
N GLN A 33 -5.16 -7.56 -1.75
CA GLN A 33 -4.55 -8.87 -1.59
C GLN A 33 -5.58 -10.01 -1.69
N THR A 34 -6.71 -9.88 -1.00
CA THR A 34 -7.78 -10.89 -0.99
C THR A 34 -8.32 -11.11 -2.40
N TYR A 35 -8.53 -10.02 -3.15
CA TYR A 35 -8.99 -10.12 -4.52
C TYR A 35 -7.98 -10.86 -5.42
N LEU A 36 -6.69 -10.51 -5.34
CA LEU A 36 -5.64 -11.20 -6.09
C LEU A 36 -5.65 -12.71 -5.82
N GLN A 37 -5.81 -13.10 -4.55
CA GLN A 37 -5.88 -14.51 -4.14
C GLN A 37 -7.12 -15.21 -4.69
N GLN A 38 -8.30 -14.59 -4.56
CA GLN A 38 -9.57 -15.19 -4.98
C GLN A 38 -9.73 -15.26 -6.50
N SER A 39 -9.08 -14.37 -7.24
CA SER A 39 -9.12 -14.32 -8.70
C SER A 39 -8.01 -15.13 -9.38
N GLY A 40 -7.15 -15.81 -8.62
CA GLY A 40 -6.04 -16.60 -9.16
C GLY A 40 -4.88 -15.76 -9.72
N LEU A 41 -4.86 -14.45 -9.43
CA LEU A 41 -3.76 -13.55 -9.81
C LEU A 41 -2.58 -13.60 -8.81
N TRP A 42 -2.80 -14.14 -7.62
CA TRP A 42 -1.76 -14.31 -6.62
C TRP A 42 -0.82 -15.45 -7.00
N SER A 43 0.48 -15.16 -7.07
CA SER A 43 1.51 -16.14 -7.40
C SER A 43 2.03 -16.85 -6.14
N ASP A 44 2.07 -18.18 -6.16
CA ASP A 44 2.66 -18.97 -5.07
C ASP A 44 4.19 -18.93 -5.05
N CYS A 45 4.80 -18.72 -6.22
CA CYS A 45 6.25 -18.67 -6.37
C CYS A 45 6.71 -17.22 -6.52
N PRO A 46 7.69 -16.76 -5.71
CA PRO A 46 8.28 -15.44 -5.89
C PRO A 46 9.08 -15.34 -7.21
N PRO A 47 9.09 -14.17 -7.86
CA PRO A 47 9.97 -13.90 -8.99
C PRO A 47 11.45 -14.02 -8.57
N THR A 48 12.31 -14.19 -9.56
CA THR A 48 13.75 -14.20 -9.31
C THR A 48 14.25 -12.86 -8.78
N ALA A 49 15.36 -12.88 -8.04
CA ALA A 49 15.99 -11.65 -7.55
C ALA A 49 16.29 -10.64 -8.68
N GLN A 50 16.67 -11.13 -9.87
CA GLN A 50 16.91 -10.28 -11.03
C GLN A 50 15.64 -9.57 -11.51
N GLN A 51 14.50 -10.27 -11.57
CA GLN A 51 13.22 -9.65 -11.97
C GLN A 51 12.74 -8.60 -10.96
N LEU A 52 13.01 -8.81 -9.67
CA LEU A 52 12.66 -7.85 -8.62
C LEU A 52 13.52 -6.57 -8.64
N THR A 53 14.59 -6.53 -9.43
CA THR A 53 15.52 -5.38 -9.50
C THR A 53 15.29 -4.47 -10.72
N SER A 54 14.18 -4.62 -11.45
CA SER A 54 13.86 -3.70 -12.54
C SER A 54 13.71 -2.26 -12.04
N GLN A 55 14.18 -1.33 -12.88
CA GLN A 55 14.05 0.12 -12.66
C GLN A 55 12.92 0.73 -13.50
N ALA A 56 12.27 -0.07 -14.36
CA ALA A 56 11.14 0.40 -15.14
C ALA A 56 9.93 0.69 -14.23
N PRO A 57 9.07 1.67 -14.56
CA PRO A 57 7.80 1.86 -13.87
C PRO A 57 7.01 0.55 -13.84
N PHE A 58 6.49 0.20 -12.67
CA PHE A 58 5.75 -1.05 -12.44
C PHE A 58 6.51 -2.34 -12.77
N ALA A 59 7.84 -2.27 -12.95
CA ALA A 59 8.68 -3.39 -13.40
C ALA A 59 8.11 -4.11 -14.64
N ILE A 60 7.46 -3.36 -15.54
CA ILE A 60 6.67 -3.89 -16.67
C ILE A 60 7.47 -4.76 -17.65
N ASP A 61 8.80 -4.60 -17.66
CA ASP A 61 9.74 -5.35 -18.48
C ASP A 61 10.08 -6.74 -17.91
N THR A 62 9.79 -6.99 -16.63
CA THR A 62 10.24 -8.19 -15.91
C THR A 62 9.16 -8.93 -15.14
N LEU A 63 8.04 -8.27 -14.83
CA LEU A 63 6.95 -8.80 -14.01
C LEU A 63 5.59 -8.58 -14.68
N ALA A 64 4.69 -9.54 -14.48
CA ALA A 64 3.26 -9.27 -14.65
C ALA A 64 2.78 -8.26 -13.59
N PHE A 65 1.73 -7.51 -13.89
CA PHE A 65 1.29 -6.42 -13.02
C PHE A 65 0.86 -6.90 -11.62
N GLU A 66 0.15 -8.03 -11.54
CA GLU A 66 -0.23 -8.66 -10.28
C GLU A 66 0.98 -9.15 -9.47
N GLN A 67 2.07 -9.56 -10.13
CA GLN A 67 3.32 -9.93 -9.45
C GLN A 67 4.03 -8.69 -8.90
N TRP A 68 4.04 -7.59 -9.65
CA TRP A 68 4.52 -6.31 -9.16
C TRP A 68 3.69 -5.84 -7.95
N LEU A 69 2.35 -5.95 -8.02
CA LEU A 69 1.46 -5.64 -6.89
C LEU A 69 1.82 -6.48 -5.65
N GLN A 70 1.95 -7.79 -5.82
CA GLN A 70 2.18 -8.74 -4.73
C GLN A 70 3.55 -8.60 -4.08
N PHE A 71 4.62 -8.57 -4.88
CA PHE A 71 5.99 -8.74 -4.37
C PHE A 71 6.74 -7.44 -4.16
N ILE A 72 6.30 -6.35 -4.79
CA ILE A 72 6.97 -5.05 -4.71
C ILE A 72 6.04 -4.05 -4.02
N PHE A 73 4.89 -3.77 -4.60
CA PHE A 73 4.04 -2.67 -4.19
C PHE A 73 3.43 -2.87 -2.79
N LEU A 74 2.69 -3.95 -2.56
CA LEU A 74 2.00 -4.17 -1.28
C LEU A 74 2.97 -4.24 -0.08
N PRO A 75 4.10 -4.97 -0.14
CA PRO A 75 5.05 -5.01 0.97
C PRO A 75 5.69 -3.64 1.25
N GLN A 76 6.14 -2.94 0.21
CA GLN A 76 6.76 -1.62 0.36
C GLN A 76 5.77 -0.60 0.91
N LEU A 77 4.53 -0.64 0.46
CA LEU A 77 3.52 0.31 0.91
C LEU A 77 3.12 0.10 2.38
N ARG A 78 3.04 -1.16 2.84
CA ARG A 78 2.83 -1.48 4.27
C ARG A 78 4.01 -1.04 5.13
N GLN A 79 5.22 -1.22 4.64
CA GLN A 79 6.42 -0.74 5.34
C GLN A 79 6.38 0.79 5.46
N TYR A 80 6.12 1.49 4.35
CA TYR A 80 6.01 2.95 4.35
C TYR A 80 4.92 3.44 5.31
N LEU A 81 3.74 2.81 5.29
CA LEU A 81 2.64 3.14 6.21
C LEU A 81 3.03 2.95 7.68
N THR A 82 3.79 1.88 7.99
CA THR A 82 4.28 1.62 9.35
C THR A 82 5.29 2.68 9.80
N GLU A 83 6.16 3.13 8.89
CA GLU A 83 7.22 4.10 9.18
C GLU A 83 6.70 5.54 9.29
N HIS A 84 5.73 5.91 8.44
CA HIS A 84 5.29 7.29 8.28
C HIS A 84 3.87 7.57 8.81
N GLY A 85 3.06 6.53 9.04
CA GLY A 85 1.66 6.68 9.45
C GLY A 85 0.75 7.22 8.34
N SER A 86 1.22 7.27 7.09
CA SER A 86 0.49 7.74 5.92
C SER A 86 0.95 7.01 4.65
N LEU A 87 0.26 7.25 3.54
CA LEU A 87 0.67 6.76 2.22
C LEU A 87 1.70 7.71 1.58
N PRO A 88 2.54 7.22 0.64
CA PRO A 88 3.31 8.09 -0.24
C PRO A 88 2.35 9.00 -1.03
N PRO A 89 2.64 10.30 -1.15
CA PRO A 89 1.78 11.21 -1.91
C PRO A 89 1.85 10.88 -3.41
N ALA A 90 0.75 11.20 -4.11
CA ALA A 90 0.66 11.11 -5.57
C ALA A 90 0.88 9.70 -6.15
N MET A 91 0.26 8.68 -5.54
CA MET A 91 0.16 7.37 -6.18
C MET A 91 -0.86 7.43 -7.33
N ASP A 92 -0.50 6.78 -8.45
CA ASP A 92 -1.33 6.62 -9.65
C ASP A 92 -1.21 5.18 -10.18
N VAL A 93 -1.67 4.20 -9.40
CA VAL A 93 -1.58 2.77 -9.74
C VAL A 93 -2.82 2.29 -10.52
N ALA A 94 -3.99 2.85 -10.23
CA ALA A 94 -5.24 2.48 -10.90
C ALA A 94 -5.22 2.67 -12.43
N PRO A 95 -4.62 3.73 -13.01
CA PRO A 95 -4.54 3.89 -14.46
C PRO A 95 -3.78 2.72 -15.13
N MET A 96 -2.73 2.22 -14.49
CA MET A 96 -1.98 1.07 -14.99
C MET A 96 -2.84 -0.20 -14.94
N ALA A 97 -3.58 -0.43 -13.86
CA ALA A 97 -4.50 -1.56 -13.74
C ALA A 97 -5.62 -1.52 -14.80
N GLN A 98 -6.15 -0.33 -15.11
CA GLN A 98 -7.14 -0.15 -16.17
C GLN A 98 -6.60 -0.55 -17.54
N GLN A 99 -5.34 -0.21 -17.82
CA GLN A 99 -4.67 -0.59 -19.06
C GLN A 99 -4.42 -2.10 -19.15
N VAL A 100 -3.99 -2.73 -18.05
CA VAL A 100 -3.65 -4.17 -18.04
C VAL A 100 -4.90 -5.05 -18.14
N TYR A 101 -5.97 -4.69 -17.45
CA TYR A 101 -7.16 -5.55 -17.36
C TYR A 101 -8.27 -5.19 -18.34
N GLU A 102 -8.19 -4.06 -19.05
CA GLU A 102 -9.11 -3.66 -20.14
C GLU A 102 -10.62 -3.83 -19.83
N GLY A 103 -11.02 -3.61 -18.58
CA GLY A 103 -12.41 -3.75 -18.11
C GLY A 103 -12.70 -5.04 -17.32
N GLU A 104 -11.78 -6.01 -17.35
CA GLU A 104 -11.76 -7.14 -16.43
C GLU A 104 -11.25 -6.71 -15.04
N HIS A 105 -11.40 -7.60 -14.06
CA HIS A 105 -10.97 -7.35 -12.68
C HIS A 105 -11.42 -6.01 -12.07
N THR A 106 -12.62 -5.54 -12.45
CA THR A 106 -13.19 -4.26 -11.99
C THR A 106 -13.10 -4.04 -10.47
N PRO A 107 -13.32 -5.05 -9.61
CA PRO A 107 -13.16 -4.86 -8.17
C PRO A 107 -11.73 -4.51 -7.75
N LEU A 108 -10.71 -5.10 -8.38
CA LEU A 108 -9.30 -4.75 -8.13
C LEU A 108 -9.00 -3.31 -8.54
N VAL A 109 -9.40 -2.96 -9.76
CA VAL A 109 -9.24 -1.59 -10.31
C VAL A 109 -9.90 -0.57 -9.39
N HIS A 110 -11.09 -0.87 -8.88
CA HIS A 110 -11.79 -0.01 -7.93
C HIS A 110 -11.00 0.16 -6.61
N GLN A 111 -10.44 -0.92 -6.06
CA GLN A 111 -9.65 -0.82 -4.83
C GLN A 111 -8.35 -0.05 -5.01
N LEU A 112 -7.69 -0.19 -6.17
CA LEU A 112 -6.52 0.62 -6.49
C LEU A 112 -6.88 2.10 -6.65
N LEU A 113 -8.05 2.41 -7.21
CA LEU A 113 -8.54 3.79 -7.31
C LEU A 113 -8.83 4.38 -5.91
N VAL A 114 -9.45 3.59 -5.02
CA VAL A 114 -9.65 4.00 -3.62
C VAL A 114 -8.31 4.29 -2.95
N LEU A 115 -7.32 3.42 -3.14
CA LEU A 115 -5.97 3.60 -2.59
C LEU A 115 -5.28 4.87 -3.13
N ASP A 116 -5.35 5.11 -4.44
CA ASP A 116 -4.80 6.32 -5.07
C ASP A 116 -5.46 7.59 -4.48
N ASN A 117 -6.78 7.56 -4.27
CA ASN A 117 -7.52 8.67 -3.66
C ASN A 117 -7.14 8.89 -2.19
N LEU A 118 -6.96 7.81 -1.42
CA LEU A 118 -6.47 7.89 -0.04
C LEU A 118 -5.06 8.49 0.02
N SER A 119 -4.22 8.24 -0.98
CA SER A 119 -2.86 8.81 -1.08
C SER A 119 -2.83 10.32 -1.35
N LYS A 120 -3.90 10.84 -1.96
CA LYS A 120 -4.06 12.26 -2.33
C LYS A 120 -4.80 13.06 -1.28
N ALA A 121 -5.45 12.40 -0.33
CA ALA A 121 -6.04 13.06 0.81
C ALA A 121 -4.92 13.66 1.68
N GLU A 122 -4.96 14.96 1.91
CA GLU A 122 -4.00 15.65 2.77
C GLU A 122 -3.92 14.94 4.14
N PRO A 123 -2.72 14.66 4.66
CA PRO A 123 -2.60 14.20 6.04
C PRO A 123 -3.23 15.27 6.93
N PHE A 124 -3.93 14.82 7.98
CA PHE A 124 -4.57 15.75 8.89
C PHE A 124 -3.49 16.62 9.56
N HIS A 125 -3.35 17.85 9.09
CA HIS A 125 -2.59 18.88 9.76
C HIS A 125 -3.48 19.35 10.91
N GLY A 126 -3.18 18.85 12.11
CA GLY A 126 -3.88 19.23 13.34
C GLY A 126 -3.79 20.73 13.63
#